data_AF-W2JQJ0-F1
#
_entry.id   AF-W2JQJ0-F1
#
_cell.length_a   1.000
_cell.length_b   1.000
_cell.length_c   1.000
_cell.angle_alpha   90.00
_cell.angle_beta   90.00
_cell.angle_gamma   90.00
#
_symmetry.space_group_name_H-M   'P 1'
#
loop_
_entity.id
_entity.type
_entity.pdbx_description
1 polymer ?
#
loop_
_entity_poly.entity_id
_entity_poly.type
_entity_poly.pdbx_seq_one_letter_code
_entity_poly.pdbx_strand_id
1 'polypeptide(L)'
;MACSCAGLVSLIVLFVAVALNVVAFSLPLWTTSTTVNESLQDTLDSSDFAAGVWGFCTDVEFSSDSNGANASASFDHCYLFHTSSEYNVTDLDSSLTSNFSEYSVCDGYSRAGDESNDMQLAYATMLATTAGMDPTQFNKFLDKSCGALGSSTLAFGGISMSAGALSFVMLTLGITCCKKRSIFVLIGKVFVGIAQVSTILMFALWIPQARPLGKEDDVTLNGSFVLAVISSSLYTIASILVSRHAVKGK
;
A
#
# COMPACT_ATOMS: atom_id res chain seq x y z
N MET A 1 -11.02 -33.44 -19.26
CA MET A 1 -10.81 -32.58 -18.08
C MET A 1 -9.44 -32.88 -17.52
N ALA A 2 -8.62 -31.86 -17.29
CA ALA A 2 -7.22 -32.06 -16.97
C ALA A 2 -6.83 -31.49 -15.60
N CYS A 3 -7.77 -31.47 -14.64
CA CYS A 3 -7.50 -31.14 -13.25
C CYS A 3 -6.43 -32.09 -12.70
N SER A 4 -5.21 -31.60 -12.54
CA SER A 4 -4.20 -32.27 -11.71
C SER A 4 -4.27 -31.68 -10.31
N CYS A 5 -3.94 -32.47 -9.29
CA CYS A 5 -3.84 -31.97 -7.91
C CYS A 5 -2.93 -30.73 -7.82
N ALA A 6 -1.85 -30.69 -8.59
CA ALA A 6 -0.95 -29.54 -8.65
C ALA A 6 -1.63 -28.28 -9.23
N GLY A 7 -2.53 -28.44 -10.20
CA GLY A 7 -3.31 -27.32 -10.76
C GLY A 7 -4.30 -26.76 -9.76
N LEU A 8 -5.04 -27.63 -9.05
CA LEU A 8 -6.01 -27.19 -8.04
C LEU A 8 -5.31 -26.50 -6.86
N VAL A 9 -4.21 -27.07 -6.35
CA VAL A 9 -3.42 -26.44 -5.29
C VAL A 9 -2.86 -25.10 -5.75
N SER A 10 -2.42 -24.98 -7.01
CA SER A 10 -1.93 -23.69 -7.54
C SER A 10 -3.00 -22.60 -7.54
N LEU A 11 -4.26 -22.95 -7.81
CA LEU A 11 -5.38 -22.00 -7.78
C LEU A 11 -5.67 -21.51 -6.36
N ILE A 12 -5.64 -22.41 -5.38
CA ILE A 12 -5.83 -22.04 -3.97
C ILE A 12 -4.72 -21.10 -3.51
N VAL A 13 -3.46 -21.47 -3.78
CA VAL A 13 -2.30 -20.64 -3.39
C VAL A 13 -2.34 -19.28 -4.08
N LEU A 14 -2.70 -19.24 -5.37
CA LEU A 14 -2.81 -18.00 -6.12
C LEU A 14 -3.95 -17.11 -5.59
N PHE A 15 -5.10 -17.69 -5.24
CA PHE A 15 -6.20 -16.96 -4.64
C PHE A 15 -5.77 -16.26 -3.34
N VAL A 16 -5.10 -17.01 -2.45
CA VAL A 16 -4.58 -16.44 -1.20
C VAL A 16 -3.54 -15.35 -1.49
N ALA A 17 -2.62 -15.56 -2.44
CA ALA A 17 -1.64 -14.55 -2.82
C ALA A 17 -2.30 -13.24 -3.28
N VAL A 18 -3.30 -13.34 -4.17
CA VAL A 18 -4.05 -12.18 -4.67
C VAL A 18 -4.82 -11.48 -3.55
N ALA A 19 -5.52 -12.23 -2.70
CA ALA A 19 -6.25 -11.66 -1.59
C ALA A 19 -5.34 -10.89 -0.63
N LEU A 20 -4.20 -11.47 -0.24
CA LEU A 20 -3.23 -10.79 0.62
C LEU A 20 -2.62 -9.56 -0.05
N ASN A 21 -2.38 -9.60 -1.36
CA ASN A 21 -1.85 -8.46 -2.11
C ASN A 21 -2.85 -7.30 -2.19
N VAL A 22 -4.14 -7.61 -2.41
CA VAL A 22 -5.22 -6.62 -2.40
C VAL A 22 -5.32 -5.97 -1.03
N VAL A 23 -5.36 -6.78 0.04
CA VAL A 23 -5.42 -6.27 1.41
C VAL A 23 -4.20 -5.42 1.75
N ALA A 24 -3.00 -5.88 1.39
CA ALA A 24 -1.77 -5.12 1.58
C ALA A 24 -1.82 -3.78 0.85
N PHE A 25 -2.27 -3.75 -0.41
CA PHE A 25 -2.42 -2.51 -1.16
C PHE A 25 -3.47 -1.58 -0.55
N SER A 26 -4.63 -2.10 -0.14
CA SER A 26 -5.75 -1.30 0.35
C SER A 26 -5.56 -0.76 1.77
N LEU A 27 -4.82 -1.45 2.64
CA LEU A 27 -4.66 -0.99 4.03
C LEU A 27 -3.47 -0.04 4.17
N PRO A 28 -3.66 1.16 4.78
CA PRO A 28 -2.60 2.13 5.02
C PRO A 28 -1.68 1.73 6.20
N LEU A 29 -1.44 0.44 6.41
CA LEU A 29 -0.65 -0.13 7.52
C LEU A 29 0.71 -0.66 7.03
N TRP A 30 1.33 0.04 6.09
CA TRP A 30 2.68 -0.32 5.63
C TRP A 30 3.74 0.16 6.59
N THR A 31 3.56 1.38 7.09
CA THR A 31 4.36 1.95 8.17
C THR A 31 3.46 2.61 9.18
N THR A 32 3.74 2.38 10.46
CA THR A 32 2.99 3.00 11.56
C THR A 32 3.93 3.64 12.55
N SER A 33 3.52 4.77 13.12
CA SER A 33 4.07 5.28 14.38
C SER A 33 3.01 5.17 15.46
N THR A 34 3.38 4.66 16.63
CA THR A 34 2.52 4.55 17.82
C THR A 34 3.00 5.48 18.94
N THR A 35 3.87 6.43 18.61
CA THR A 35 4.58 7.29 19.57
C THR A 35 4.64 8.70 19.03
N VAL A 36 4.05 9.65 19.77
CA VAL A 36 4.21 11.08 19.51
C VAL A 36 5.66 11.46 19.75
N ASN A 37 6.27 12.17 18.79
CA ASN A 37 7.64 12.68 18.88
C ASN A 37 7.83 13.46 20.21
N GLU A 38 8.96 13.26 20.92
CA GLU A 38 9.25 13.89 22.22
C GLU A 38 9.11 15.43 22.19
N SER A 39 9.27 16.05 21.02
CA SER A 39 9.12 17.51 20.83
C SER A 39 7.68 18.03 20.79
N LEU A 40 6.68 17.16 20.55
CA LEU A 40 5.25 17.49 20.48
C LEU A 40 4.43 16.86 21.62
N GLN A 41 5.10 16.20 22.56
CA GLN A 41 4.51 15.47 23.68
C GLN A 41 3.68 16.37 24.63
N ASP A 42 3.96 17.69 24.65
CA ASP A 42 3.20 18.69 25.42
C ASP A 42 1.91 19.17 24.72
N THR A 43 1.67 18.81 23.44
CA THR A 43 0.56 19.35 22.63
C THR A 43 -0.43 18.30 22.12
N LEU A 44 -0.06 17.02 22.02
CA LEU A 44 -0.92 15.94 21.50
C LEU A 44 -0.86 14.70 22.42
N ASP A 45 -2.00 14.28 22.97
CA ASP A 45 -2.12 13.12 23.89
C ASP A 45 -1.95 11.76 23.18
N SER A 46 -2.24 11.67 21.87
CA SER A 46 -1.96 10.51 21.00
C SER A 46 -2.12 10.89 19.53
N SER A 47 -1.14 10.59 18.68
CA SER A 47 -1.29 10.66 17.23
C SER A 47 -0.76 9.36 16.65
N ASP A 48 -1.67 8.42 16.41
CA ASP A 48 -1.35 7.17 15.74
C ASP A 48 -1.33 7.44 14.23
N PHE A 49 -0.13 7.39 13.65
CA PHE A 49 0.07 7.61 12.21
C PHE A 49 0.17 6.26 11.49
N ALA A 50 -0.51 6.13 10.36
CA ALA A 50 -0.40 4.98 9.49
C ALA A 50 -0.28 5.40 8.02
N ALA A 51 0.78 4.99 7.33
CA ALA A 51 0.94 5.23 5.90
C ALA A 51 0.93 3.94 5.09
N GLY A 52 0.35 4.02 3.90
CA GLY A 52 0.40 2.98 2.87
C GLY A 52 0.59 3.53 1.46
N VAL A 53 0.50 2.64 0.49
CA VAL A 53 0.91 2.91 -0.90
C VAL A 53 0.08 4.02 -1.58
N TRP A 54 -1.18 4.20 -1.18
CA TRP A 54 -2.09 5.18 -1.78
C TRP A 54 -2.29 6.46 -0.96
N GLY A 55 -1.90 6.45 0.31
CA GLY A 55 -2.20 7.55 1.24
C GLY A 55 -1.72 7.25 2.65
N PHE A 56 -2.04 8.14 3.57
CA PHE A 56 -1.80 7.97 4.99
C PHE A 56 -3.03 8.37 5.79
N CYS A 57 -3.13 7.89 7.02
CA CYS A 57 -4.18 8.23 7.96
C CYS A 57 -3.58 8.65 9.30
N THR A 58 -4.27 9.55 9.98
CA THR A 58 -4.00 9.97 11.36
C THR A 58 -5.12 9.45 12.27
N ASP A 59 -4.89 9.50 13.58
CA ASP A 59 -5.85 9.09 14.61
C ASP A 59 -6.32 7.64 14.43
N VAL A 60 -5.35 6.73 14.27
CA VAL A 60 -5.62 5.30 14.06
C VAL A 60 -5.83 4.56 15.38
N GLU A 61 -7.08 4.34 15.76
CA GLU A 61 -7.40 3.61 16.99
C GLU A 61 -7.31 2.08 16.78
N PHE A 62 -6.39 1.42 17.48
CA PHE A 62 -6.25 -0.04 17.49
C PHE A 62 -7.02 -0.66 18.67
N SER A 63 -8.26 -1.05 18.43
CA SER A 63 -9.05 -1.82 19.40
C SER A 63 -8.70 -3.31 19.31
N SER A 64 -8.02 -3.83 20.33
CA SER A 64 -7.81 -5.27 20.50
C SER A 64 -8.70 -5.78 21.62
N ASP A 65 -9.70 -6.59 21.27
CA ASP A 65 -10.58 -7.20 22.27
C ASP A 65 -9.76 -8.13 23.18
N SER A 66 -10.00 -8.10 24.49
CA SER A 66 -9.19 -8.75 25.54
C SER A 66 -8.99 -10.28 25.40
N ASN A 67 -9.64 -10.90 24.42
CA ASN A 67 -9.49 -12.31 24.05
C ASN A 67 -8.63 -12.57 22.79
N GLY A 68 -7.96 -11.55 22.23
CA GLY A 68 -6.91 -11.70 21.21
C GLY A 68 -7.35 -12.27 19.84
N ALA A 69 -8.64 -12.48 19.62
CA ALA A 69 -9.16 -13.11 18.40
C ALA A 69 -9.55 -12.09 17.30
N ASN A 70 -9.94 -10.86 17.70
CA ASN A 70 -10.41 -9.82 16.79
C ASN A 70 -9.68 -8.51 17.12
N ALA A 71 -8.70 -8.15 16.29
CA ALA A 71 -8.10 -6.82 16.30
C ALA A 71 -8.78 -5.99 15.20
N SER A 72 -9.31 -4.83 15.57
CA SER A 72 -9.89 -3.86 14.63
C SER A 72 -9.08 -2.57 14.66
N ALA A 73 -8.76 -2.04 13.48
CA ALA A 73 -8.18 -0.70 13.34
C ALA A 73 -9.27 0.23 12.80
N SER A 74 -9.55 1.32 13.52
CA SER A 74 -10.38 2.43 13.06
C SER A 74 -9.47 3.53 12.53
N PHE A 75 -9.84 4.14 11.40
CA PHE A 75 -9.09 5.26 10.81
C PHE A 75 -10.03 6.46 10.76
N ASP A 76 -9.70 7.55 11.46
CA ASP A 76 -10.59 8.71 11.53
C ASP A 76 -10.36 9.67 10.34
N HIS A 77 -9.09 10.03 10.10
CA HIS A 77 -8.73 10.94 9.01
C HIS A 77 -7.74 10.30 8.06
N CYS A 78 -8.16 10.02 6.82
CA CYS A 78 -7.32 9.45 5.77
C CYS A 78 -7.14 10.41 4.59
N TYR A 79 -5.89 10.59 4.18
CA TYR A 79 -5.46 11.50 3.13
C TYR A 79 -4.86 10.73 1.95
N LEU A 80 -5.42 10.97 0.76
CA LEU A 80 -5.01 10.34 -0.49
C LEU A 80 -3.87 11.12 -1.15
N PHE A 81 -2.80 10.43 -1.57
CA PHE A 81 -1.65 11.09 -2.20
C PHE A 81 -2.01 11.70 -3.57
N HIS A 82 -2.62 10.90 -4.46
CA HIS A 82 -2.75 11.25 -5.88
C HIS A 82 -4.20 11.37 -6.39
N THR A 83 -5.18 11.14 -5.54
CA THR A 83 -6.60 11.30 -5.89
C THR A 83 -7.24 12.25 -4.90
N SER A 84 -8.16 13.09 -5.36
CA SER A 84 -8.89 13.96 -4.43
C SER A 84 -9.85 13.11 -3.61
N SER A 85 -9.84 13.37 -2.31
CA SER A 85 -10.96 13.08 -1.40
C SER A 85 -11.25 14.42 -0.76
N GLU A 86 -12.48 14.93 -0.85
CA GLU A 86 -12.87 16.07 -0.01
C GLU A 86 -12.54 15.69 1.44
N TYR A 87 -11.53 16.34 2.01
CA TYR A 87 -11.08 16.03 3.35
C TYR A 87 -11.66 17.07 4.31
N ASN A 88 -12.39 16.61 5.31
CA ASN A 88 -12.96 17.46 6.35
C ASN A 88 -11.92 17.65 7.45
N VAL A 89 -10.95 18.51 7.16
CA VAL A 89 -9.90 18.98 8.07
C VAL A 89 -10.52 20.03 8.96
N THR A 90 -11.31 19.57 9.92
CA THR A 90 -12.10 20.43 10.80
C THR A 90 -11.28 21.15 11.85
N ASP A 91 -10.03 20.72 12.12
CA ASP A 91 -9.38 21.08 13.38
C ASP A 91 -8.10 21.94 13.29
N LEU A 92 -7.53 22.22 12.11
CA LEU A 92 -6.39 23.15 12.01
C LEU A 92 -6.46 24.15 10.83
N ASP A 93 -6.43 25.43 11.22
CA ASP A 93 -6.28 26.69 10.46
C ASP A 93 -7.13 26.88 9.17
N SER A 94 -8.32 27.45 9.34
CA SER A 94 -9.38 27.57 8.32
C SER A 94 -9.03 28.23 6.97
N SER A 95 -7.95 29.02 6.88
CA SER A 95 -7.64 29.80 5.66
C SER A 95 -6.73 29.09 4.67
N LEU A 96 -5.73 28.32 5.13
CA LEU A 96 -4.85 27.55 4.24
C LEU A 96 -5.56 26.26 3.81
N THR A 97 -6.23 25.65 4.77
CA THR A 97 -6.90 24.36 4.68
C THR A 97 -8.07 24.35 3.70
N SER A 98 -8.86 25.43 3.63
CA SER A 98 -9.97 25.59 2.66
C SER A 98 -9.52 25.82 1.22
N ASN A 99 -8.29 26.30 1.00
CA ASN A 99 -7.75 26.50 -0.35
C ASN A 99 -7.20 25.20 -0.96
N PHE A 100 -6.87 24.20 -0.13
CA PHE A 100 -6.29 22.94 -0.58
C PHE A 100 -7.20 21.73 -0.38
N SER A 101 -8.35 21.87 0.31
CA SER A 101 -9.30 20.79 0.63
C SER A 101 -9.87 20.03 -0.57
N GLU A 102 -9.87 20.67 -1.74
CA GLU A 102 -10.38 20.09 -3.00
C GLU A 102 -9.32 19.27 -3.75
N TYR A 103 -8.04 19.44 -3.40
CA TYR A 103 -6.90 18.83 -4.07
C TYR A 103 -6.38 17.59 -3.33
N SER A 104 -5.78 16.66 -4.07
CA SER A 104 -5.04 15.55 -3.44
C SER A 104 -3.80 16.08 -2.70
N VAL A 105 -3.26 15.34 -1.73
CA VAL A 105 -2.10 15.78 -0.94
C VAL A 105 -0.93 16.19 -1.84
N CYS A 106 -0.66 15.42 -2.89
CA CYS A 106 0.46 15.71 -3.79
C CYS A 106 0.19 16.86 -4.76
N ASP A 107 -1.07 17.08 -5.13
CA ASP A 107 -1.46 18.23 -5.94
C ASP A 107 -1.39 19.53 -5.12
N GLY A 108 -1.88 19.50 -3.87
CA GLY A 108 -1.71 20.60 -2.91
C GLY A 108 -0.24 20.89 -2.62
N TYR A 109 0.58 19.85 -2.39
CA TYR A 109 2.02 19.97 -2.15
C TYR A 109 2.77 20.55 -3.36
N SER A 110 2.42 20.15 -4.58
CA SER A 110 3.02 20.69 -5.81
C SER A 110 2.63 22.15 -6.02
N ARG A 111 1.34 22.48 -5.83
CA ARG A 111 0.82 23.84 -6.04
C ARG A 111 1.36 24.83 -5.01
N ALA A 112 1.53 24.41 -3.77
CA ALA A 112 2.22 25.20 -2.75
C ALA A 112 3.70 25.46 -3.13
N GLY A 113 4.36 24.46 -3.73
CA GLY A 113 5.72 24.59 -4.27
C GLY A 113 5.83 25.53 -5.47
N ASP A 114 4.81 25.57 -6.33
CA ASP A 114 4.75 26.51 -7.45
C ASP A 114 4.65 27.98 -6.99
N GLU A 115 4.08 28.23 -5.80
CA GLU A 115 4.08 29.57 -5.19
C GLU A 115 5.43 29.91 -4.53
N SER A 116 5.89 29.08 -3.59
CA SER A 116 7.21 29.22 -2.97
C SER A 116 7.63 27.99 -2.15
N ASN A 117 8.95 27.79 -2.00
CA ASN A 117 9.49 26.74 -1.12
C ASN A 117 9.02 26.87 0.34
N ASP A 118 8.79 28.10 0.81
CA ASP A 118 8.33 28.36 2.18
C ASP A 118 6.86 27.94 2.36
N MET A 119 6.03 28.15 1.34
CA MET A 119 4.63 27.73 1.36
C MET A 119 4.48 26.20 1.27
N GLN A 120 5.34 25.54 0.48
CA GLN A 120 5.42 24.08 0.43
C GLN A 120 5.79 23.49 1.79
N LEU A 121 6.79 24.07 2.47
CA LEU A 121 7.18 23.66 3.81
C LEU A 121 6.07 23.94 4.82
N ALA A 122 5.36 25.06 4.72
CA ALA A 122 4.22 25.38 5.59
C ALA A 122 3.09 24.37 5.43
N TYR A 123 2.76 23.98 4.19
CA TYR A 123 1.79 22.92 3.91
C TYR A 123 2.24 21.58 4.52
N ALA A 124 3.46 21.14 4.26
CA ALA A 124 3.99 19.91 4.84
C ALA A 124 4.04 19.95 6.38
N THR A 125 4.35 21.10 6.97
CA THR A 125 4.37 21.29 8.43
C THR A 125 2.98 21.15 9.04
N MET A 126 1.96 21.67 8.37
CA MET A 126 0.56 21.52 8.80
C MET A 126 0.18 20.04 8.83
N LEU A 127 0.45 19.30 7.76
CA LEU A 127 0.18 17.85 7.68
C LEU A 127 1.02 17.04 8.69
N ALA A 128 2.27 17.43 8.93
CA ALA A 128 3.13 16.80 9.92
C ALA A 128 2.60 17.00 11.34
N THR A 129 2.10 18.21 11.64
CA THR A 129 1.52 18.55 12.95
C THR A 129 0.25 17.74 13.21
N THR A 130 -0.63 17.60 12.21
CA THR A 130 -1.81 16.73 12.32
C THR A 130 -1.45 15.27 12.49
N ALA A 131 -0.32 14.84 11.92
CA ALA A 131 0.16 13.48 11.98
C ALA A 131 1.15 13.21 13.12
N GLY A 132 1.39 14.19 14.00
CA GLY A 132 2.28 14.06 15.17
C GLY A 132 3.76 13.80 14.84
N MET A 133 4.23 14.18 13.65
CA MET A 133 5.58 13.89 13.15
C MET A 133 6.45 15.13 13.01
N ASP A 134 7.78 14.93 12.95
CA ASP A 134 8.71 16.02 12.63
C ASP A 134 8.41 16.64 11.25
N PRO A 135 8.20 17.97 11.18
CA PRO A 135 7.89 18.67 9.93
C PRO A 135 8.93 18.47 8.82
N THR A 136 10.22 18.38 9.17
CA THR A 136 11.30 18.29 8.18
C THR A 136 11.43 16.87 7.61
N GLN A 137 11.22 15.85 8.44
CA GLN A 137 11.20 14.46 8.00
C GLN A 137 9.95 14.14 7.20
N PHE A 138 8.80 14.64 7.65
CA PHE A 138 7.54 14.49 6.94
C PHE A 138 7.57 15.19 5.58
N ASN A 139 8.16 16.39 5.48
CA ASN A 139 8.37 17.06 4.20
C ASN A 139 9.20 16.21 3.21
N LYS A 140 10.29 15.57 3.68
CA LYS A 140 11.09 14.65 2.83
C LYS A 140 10.31 13.39 2.44
N PHE A 141 9.44 12.91 3.32
CA PHE A 141 8.54 11.79 3.01
C PHE A 141 7.52 12.18 1.94
N LEU A 142 6.90 13.36 2.06
CA LEU A 142 5.98 13.90 1.06
C LEU A 142 6.68 14.14 -0.28
N ASP A 143 7.88 14.73 -0.28
CA ASP A 143 8.66 14.95 -1.50
C ASP A 143 8.87 13.64 -2.29
N LYS A 144 9.21 12.54 -1.59
CA LYS A 144 9.36 11.22 -2.21
C LYS A 144 8.03 10.59 -2.60
N SER A 145 6.99 10.76 -1.79
CA SER A 145 5.67 10.17 -2.02
C SER A 145 4.93 10.84 -3.18
N CYS A 146 5.13 12.15 -3.34
CA CYS A 146 4.54 12.94 -4.41
C CYS A 146 5.41 13.01 -5.67
N GLY A 147 6.71 12.72 -5.53
CA GLY A 147 7.61 12.59 -6.65
C GLY A 147 7.47 11.27 -7.42
N ALA A 148 8.44 11.03 -8.30
CA ALA A 148 8.48 9.84 -9.15
C ALA A 148 8.45 8.51 -8.38
N LEU A 149 8.95 8.50 -7.14
CA LEU A 149 9.12 7.31 -6.34
C LEU A 149 7.78 6.80 -5.79
N GLY A 150 6.96 7.67 -5.17
CA GLY A 150 5.62 7.30 -4.73
C GLY A 150 4.66 7.01 -5.89
N SER A 151 4.73 7.80 -6.98
CA SER A 151 3.97 7.52 -8.21
C SER A 151 4.30 6.14 -8.79
N SER A 152 5.58 5.76 -8.81
CA SER A 152 6.02 4.42 -9.25
C SER A 152 5.52 3.32 -8.30
N THR A 153 5.61 3.55 -7.00
CA THR A 153 5.15 2.59 -5.98
C THR A 153 3.65 2.32 -6.11
N LEU A 154 2.85 3.37 -6.28
CA LEU A 154 1.41 3.29 -6.55
C LEU A 154 1.12 2.53 -7.86
N ALA A 155 1.82 2.88 -8.95
CA ALA A 155 1.65 2.23 -10.24
C ALA A 155 1.97 0.73 -10.17
N PHE A 156 3.08 0.34 -9.55
CA PHE A 156 3.43 -1.08 -9.38
C PHE A 156 2.45 -1.81 -8.46
N GLY A 157 1.92 -1.17 -7.42
CA GLY A 157 0.85 -1.73 -6.61
C GLY A 157 -0.44 -2.01 -7.42
N GLY A 158 -0.89 -1.04 -8.21
CA GLY A 158 -2.06 -1.18 -9.08
C GLY A 158 -1.88 -2.23 -10.18
N ILE A 159 -0.70 -2.27 -10.82
CA ILE A 159 -0.35 -3.30 -11.82
C ILE A 159 -0.34 -4.68 -11.14
N SER A 160 0.22 -4.79 -9.95
CA SER A 160 0.28 -6.06 -9.22
C SER A 160 -1.12 -6.61 -8.91
N MET A 161 -2.01 -5.76 -8.38
CA MET A 161 -3.39 -6.13 -8.07
C MET A 161 -4.16 -6.59 -9.32
N SER A 162 -4.14 -5.78 -10.38
CA SER A 162 -4.87 -6.07 -11.61
C SER A 162 -4.32 -7.29 -12.36
N ALA A 163 -2.99 -7.42 -12.47
CA ALA A 163 -2.35 -8.58 -13.06
C ALA A 163 -2.61 -9.85 -12.25
N GLY A 164 -2.59 -9.76 -10.92
CA GLY A 164 -2.93 -10.85 -10.01
C GLY A 164 -4.35 -11.37 -10.24
N ALA A 165 -5.35 -10.47 -10.27
CA ALA A 165 -6.74 -10.83 -10.53
C ALA A 165 -6.94 -11.46 -11.91
N LEU A 166 -6.37 -10.85 -12.96
CA LEU A 166 -6.41 -11.41 -14.33
C LEU A 166 -5.76 -12.79 -14.40
N SER A 167 -4.63 -12.99 -13.71
CA SER A 167 -3.95 -14.28 -13.67
C SER A 167 -4.84 -15.38 -13.07
N PHE A 168 -5.60 -15.05 -12.02
CA PHE A 168 -6.49 -15.99 -11.36
C PHE A 168 -7.65 -16.40 -12.29
N VAL A 169 -8.29 -15.43 -12.95
CA VAL A 169 -9.37 -15.71 -13.92
C VAL A 169 -8.87 -16.57 -15.08
N MET A 170 -7.71 -16.22 -15.66
CA MET A 170 -7.14 -16.97 -16.77
C MET A 170 -6.74 -18.40 -16.38
N LEU A 171 -6.16 -18.59 -15.19
CA LEU A 171 -5.73 -19.90 -14.71
C LEU A 171 -6.89 -20.77 -14.25
N THR A 172 -7.94 -20.19 -13.65
CA THR A 172 -9.17 -20.95 -13.32
C THR A 172 -9.76 -21.51 -14.60
N LEU A 173 -10.06 -20.68 -15.60
CA LEU A 173 -10.57 -21.11 -16.91
C LEU A 173 -9.63 -22.12 -17.60
N GLY A 174 -8.31 -21.88 -17.53
CA GLY A 174 -7.29 -22.72 -18.14
C GLY A 174 -7.19 -24.12 -17.54
N ILE A 175 -7.31 -24.24 -16.21
CA ILE A 175 -7.12 -25.50 -15.47
C ILE A 175 -8.43 -26.29 -15.37
N THR A 176 -9.58 -25.62 -15.17
CA THR A 176 -10.87 -26.30 -14.97
C THR A 176 -11.58 -26.63 -16.29
N CYS A 177 -11.62 -25.68 -17.23
CA CYS A 177 -12.48 -25.76 -18.42
C CYS A 177 -11.71 -26.17 -19.69
N CYS A 178 -10.41 -25.90 -19.77
CA CYS A 178 -9.62 -26.08 -20.99
C CYS A 178 -8.76 -27.36 -20.98
N LYS A 179 -8.24 -27.75 -22.15
CA LYS A 179 -7.20 -28.79 -22.26
C LYS A 179 -5.91 -28.30 -21.59
N LYS A 180 -5.13 -29.24 -21.01
CA LYS A 180 -3.85 -29.02 -20.29
C LYS A 180 -2.84 -28.11 -20.98
N ARG A 181 -2.92 -27.98 -22.31
CA ARG A 181 -2.09 -27.10 -23.17
C ARG A 181 -2.93 -25.97 -23.74
N SER A 182 -3.52 -25.15 -22.87
CA SER A 182 -4.35 -24.02 -23.26
C SER A 182 -3.53 -22.73 -23.28
N ILE A 183 -3.81 -21.86 -24.26
CA ILE A 183 -3.25 -20.49 -24.31
C ILE A 183 -3.56 -19.72 -23.02
N PHE A 184 -4.71 -20.01 -22.39
CA PHE A 184 -5.13 -19.43 -21.11
C PHE A 184 -4.14 -19.74 -19.97
N VAL A 185 -3.59 -20.96 -19.92
CA VAL A 185 -2.59 -21.33 -18.90
C VAL A 185 -1.25 -20.62 -19.12
N LEU A 186 -0.87 -20.45 -20.40
CA LEU A 186 0.36 -19.73 -20.76
C LEU A 186 0.25 -18.24 -20.40
N ILE A 187 -0.83 -17.58 -20.83
CA ILE A 187 -1.11 -16.17 -20.53
C ILE A 187 -1.21 -15.95 -19.03
N GLY A 188 -1.98 -16.81 -18.33
CA GLY A 188 -2.10 -16.74 -16.87
C GLY A 188 -0.75 -16.80 -16.16
N LYS A 189 0.16 -17.67 -16.61
CA LYS A 189 1.52 -17.75 -16.05
C LYS A 189 2.32 -16.45 -16.23
N VAL A 190 2.19 -15.79 -17.39
CA VAL A 190 2.86 -14.50 -17.64
C VAL A 190 2.32 -13.44 -16.68
N PHE A 191 0.99 -13.37 -16.51
CA PHE A 191 0.36 -12.44 -15.57
C PHE A 191 0.76 -12.69 -14.11
N VAL A 192 0.91 -13.95 -13.67
CA VAL A 192 1.48 -14.26 -12.34
C VAL A 192 2.89 -13.70 -12.21
N GLY A 193 3.72 -13.84 -13.24
CA GLY A 193 5.09 -13.29 -13.25
C GLY A 193 5.11 -11.76 -13.16
N ILE A 194 4.24 -11.09 -13.92
CA ILE A 194 4.09 -9.63 -13.84
C ILE A 194 3.66 -9.21 -12.43
N ALA A 195 2.63 -9.84 -11.87
CA ALA A 195 2.15 -9.55 -10.52
C ALA A 195 3.25 -9.73 -9.47
N GLN A 196 4.04 -10.80 -9.58
CA GLN A 196 5.18 -11.03 -8.68
C GLN A 196 6.22 -9.93 -8.77
N VAL A 197 6.70 -9.59 -9.98
CA VAL A 197 7.73 -8.56 -10.16
C VAL A 197 7.22 -7.19 -9.69
N SER A 198 5.99 -6.84 -10.01
CA SER A 198 5.36 -5.58 -9.57
C SER A 198 5.20 -5.53 -8.04
N THR A 199 4.85 -6.62 -7.38
CA THR A 199 4.80 -6.69 -5.90
C THR A 199 6.17 -6.45 -5.29
N ILE A 200 7.22 -7.04 -5.87
CA ILE A 200 8.60 -6.86 -5.41
C ILE A 200 9.04 -5.40 -5.54
N LEU A 201 8.76 -4.79 -6.69
CA LEU A 201 9.08 -3.38 -6.92
C LEU A 201 8.30 -2.47 -5.97
N MET A 202 7.02 -2.74 -5.72
CA MET A 202 6.20 -1.99 -4.77
C MET A 202 6.85 -1.93 -3.39
N PHE A 203 7.17 -3.08 -2.76
CA PHE A 203 7.78 -3.03 -1.43
C PHE A 203 9.24 -2.57 -1.42
N ALA A 204 10.00 -2.80 -2.51
CA ALA A 204 11.38 -2.33 -2.61
C ALA A 204 11.45 -0.80 -2.73
N LEU A 205 10.50 -0.17 -3.41
CA LEU A 205 10.37 1.28 -3.52
C LEU A 205 9.78 1.90 -2.25
N TRP A 206 8.90 1.19 -1.54
CA TRP A 206 8.36 1.68 -0.28
C TRP A 206 9.44 1.96 0.79
N ILE A 207 10.47 1.11 0.87
CA ILE A 207 11.57 1.28 1.86
C ILE A 207 12.24 2.67 1.76
N PRO A 208 12.79 3.09 0.60
CA PRO A 208 13.39 4.42 0.47
C PRO A 208 12.36 5.56 0.54
N GLN A 209 11.08 5.31 0.23
CA GLN A 209 9.99 6.26 0.41
C GLN A 209 9.78 6.59 1.89
N ALA A 210 9.62 5.56 2.74
CA ALA A 210 9.33 5.70 4.16
C ALA A 210 10.56 5.94 5.05
N ARG A 211 11.78 5.71 4.54
CA ARG A 211 13.03 5.89 5.30
C ARG A 211 13.18 7.24 6.03
N PRO A 212 12.75 8.40 5.50
CA PRO A 212 12.87 9.68 6.21
C PRO A 212 12.21 9.69 7.59
N LEU A 213 11.17 8.86 7.81
CA LEU A 213 10.39 8.84 9.05
C LEU A 213 11.02 7.97 10.17
N GLY A 214 12.05 7.18 9.89
CA GLY A 214 12.37 5.98 10.70
C GLY A 214 13.37 6.12 11.86
N LYS A 215 13.75 7.32 12.31
CA LYS A 215 14.67 7.46 13.47
C LYS A 215 14.27 8.51 14.50
N GLU A 216 13.55 9.54 14.07
CA GLU A 216 13.08 10.61 14.97
C GLU A 216 11.60 10.41 15.32
N ASP A 217 10.83 9.69 14.49
CA ASP A 217 9.39 9.49 14.66
C ASP A 217 8.99 8.03 14.95
N ASP A 218 9.96 7.16 15.29
CA ASP A 218 9.78 5.74 15.65
C ASP A 218 8.91 4.91 14.67
N VAL A 219 8.93 5.28 13.39
CA VAL A 219 8.14 4.60 12.35
C VAL A 219 8.67 3.19 12.06
N THR A 220 7.79 2.20 12.21
CA THR A 220 8.08 0.78 11.96
C THR A 220 7.27 0.21 10.81
N LEU A 221 7.82 -0.80 10.11
CA LEU A 221 7.11 -1.55 9.07
C LEU A 221 6.06 -2.45 9.72
N ASN A 222 4.81 -2.35 9.27
CA ASN A 222 3.68 -3.04 9.91
C ASN A 222 3.00 -4.06 8.95
N GLY A 223 1.81 -4.55 9.34
CA GLY A 223 1.14 -5.72 8.77
C GLY A 223 1.01 -5.71 7.25
N SER A 224 0.63 -4.59 6.62
CA SER A 224 0.47 -4.54 5.15
C SER A 224 1.78 -4.81 4.41
N PHE A 225 2.91 -4.31 4.92
CA PHE A 225 4.22 -4.58 4.34
C PHE A 225 4.56 -6.07 4.41
N VAL A 226 4.31 -6.70 5.58
CA VAL A 226 4.53 -8.14 5.78
C VAL A 226 3.63 -8.97 4.88
N LEU A 227 2.36 -8.59 4.74
CA LEU A 227 1.41 -9.25 3.83
C LEU A 227 1.86 -9.19 2.37
N ALA A 228 2.43 -8.06 1.92
CA ALA A 228 2.99 -7.95 0.57
C ALA A 228 4.19 -8.90 0.35
N VAL A 229 5.06 -9.05 1.36
CA VAL A 229 6.21 -9.99 1.31
C VAL A 229 5.74 -11.45 1.27
N ILE A 230 4.75 -11.80 2.10
CA ILE A 230 4.14 -13.14 2.09
C ILE A 230 3.46 -13.40 0.75
N SER A 231 2.71 -12.44 0.22
CA SER A 231 2.06 -12.55 -1.08
C SER A 231 3.05 -12.80 -2.22
N SER A 232 4.18 -12.08 -2.25
CA SER A 232 5.25 -12.30 -3.23
C SER A 232 5.81 -13.73 -3.19
N SER A 233 5.97 -14.28 -1.98
CA SER A 233 6.39 -15.67 -1.76
C SER A 233 5.35 -16.66 -2.30
N LEU A 234 4.06 -16.41 -2.05
CA LEU A 234 2.96 -17.24 -2.56
C LEU A 234 2.82 -17.16 -4.08
N TYR A 235 3.03 -16.01 -4.71
CA TYR A 235 3.08 -15.89 -6.17
C TYR A 235 4.19 -16.75 -6.77
N THR A 236 5.35 -16.80 -6.13
CA THR A 236 6.47 -17.67 -6.55
C THR A 236 6.07 -19.14 -6.49
N ILE A 237 5.45 -19.57 -5.38
CA ILE A 237 4.98 -20.95 -5.20
C ILE A 237 3.90 -21.29 -6.24
N ALA A 238 2.94 -20.40 -6.46
CA ALA A 238 1.89 -20.57 -7.46
C ALA A 238 2.48 -20.72 -8.88
N SER A 239 3.45 -19.87 -9.25
CA SER A 239 4.13 -19.92 -10.55
C SER A 239 4.83 -21.26 -10.80
N ILE A 240 5.51 -21.81 -9.77
CA ILE A 240 6.14 -23.13 -9.83
C ILE A 240 5.08 -24.23 -10.02
N LEU A 241 3.98 -24.20 -9.25
CA LEU A 241 2.93 -25.21 -9.34
C LEU A 241 2.20 -25.18 -10.70
N VAL A 242 1.91 -24.00 -11.22
CA VAL A 242 1.35 -23.81 -12.58
C VAL A 242 2.31 -24.37 -13.63
N SER A 243 3.61 -24.09 -13.49
CA SER A 243 4.62 -24.63 -14.40
C SER A 243 4.67 -26.17 -14.36
N ARG A 244 4.58 -26.78 -13.17
CA ARG A 244 4.52 -28.25 -13.02
C ARG A 244 3.24 -28.84 -13.62
N HIS A 245 2.11 -28.15 -13.48
CA HIS A 245 0.85 -28.54 -14.12
C HIS A 245 0.98 -28.54 -15.65
N ALA A 246 1.59 -27.50 -16.22
CA ALA A 246 1.80 -27.38 -17.66
C ALA A 246 2.77 -28.45 -18.23
N VAL A 247 3.81 -28.85 -17.47
CA VAL A 247 4.79 -29.86 -17.91
C VAL A 247 4.23 -31.29 -17.83
N LYS A 248 3.44 -31.64 -16.81
CA LYS A 248 2.76 -32.96 -16.68
C LYS A 248 1.62 -33.19 -17.70
N GLY A 249 1.51 -32.33 -18.71
CA GLY A 249 0.61 -32.48 -19.86
C GLY A 249 1.32 -32.77 -21.19
N LYS A 250 2.64 -32.90 -21.19
CA LYS A 250 3.38 -33.64 -22.22
C LYS A 250 3.25 -35.14 -21.96
#